data_AF-A0A285FXL8-F1
#
_entry.id   AF-A0A285FXL8-F1
#
_cell.length_a   1.000
_cell.length_b   1.000
_cell.length_c   1.000
_cell.angle_alpha   90.00
_cell.angle_beta   90.00
_cell.angle_gamma   90.00
#
_symmetry.space_group_name_H-M   'P 1'
#
loop_
_entity.id
_entity.type
_entity.pdbx_description
1 polymer ?
#
loop_
_entity_poly.entity_id
_entity_poly.type
_entity_poly.pdbx_seq_one_letter_code
_entity_poly.pdbx_strand_id
1 'polypeptide(L)'
;MWAVIEKYPDAYSLFVDPGIQEIVAKYNRDYLHWEELRRRKLPVEAEKLWAVIKSSRSMQARHIEFGEWDFQYVQSNETLRRLHLLDTRGAGNLEGRPGGVSAADRRRYIVNSLMEEAIASSQLEGAATTREAAKQMLRQKRRPRDYSEKMIVNGYRTIRRIADMKSRTIDVDTLLEIHREITRDTMENPADEGKFRDNNDIVVANPQDSSKIYHTPPDYREIPAHMQEFCEFASSDEDEFIHPLIKGIMLHFLIGYIHPFIDGNGRCARSIFYWYMLSRGYWLFEYMPISRILLHSKTKYARAYLYTETDDNDLTYFINYNLSAIERALEDLEEYIVRKKEEQATAMQLIETAENLNLRQADILKTLLEESDRLFSIAEIMGKYNVAYDTARRDMQYLSELGYIEQIKVRNKLMYRYSGVTG
;
A
#
# COMPACT_ATOMS: atom_id res chain seq x y z
N MET A 1 13.05 -10.36 30.98
CA MET A 1 12.37 -10.47 32.28
C MET A 1 13.33 -10.90 33.39
N TRP A 2 13.85 -12.13 33.37
CA TRP A 2 14.73 -12.66 34.43
C TRP A 2 15.99 -11.83 34.69
N ALA A 3 16.70 -11.38 33.67
CA ALA A 3 17.89 -10.53 33.84
C ALA A 3 17.63 -9.18 34.52
N VAL A 4 16.41 -8.63 34.43
CA VAL A 4 16.06 -7.35 35.09
C VAL A 4 15.47 -7.58 36.48
N ILE A 5 14.74 -8.68 36.66
CA ILE A 5 14.24 -9.12 37.98
C ILE A 5 15.41 -9.51 38.89
N GLU A 6 16.43 -10.19 38.36
CA GLU A 6 17.66 -10.49 39.09
C GLU A 6 18.46 -9.22 39.44
N LYS A 7 18.45 -8.22 38.55
CA LYS A 7 19.14 -6.94 38.77
C LYS A 7 18.41 -6.01 39.74
N TYR A 8 17.08 -6.12 39.85
CA TYR A 8 16.24 -5.27 40.71
C TYR A 8 15.16 -6.10 41.44
N PRO A 9 15.50 -6.80 42.53
CA PRO A 9 14.57 -7.66 43.26
C PRO A 9 13.32 -6.92 43.79
N ASP A 10 13.50 -5.65 44.14
CA ASP A 10 12.47 -4.70 44.60
C ASP A 10 11.51 -4.26 43.48
N ALA A 11 11.81 -4.56 42.21
CA ALA A 11 10.90 -4.31 41.09
C ALA A 11 9.63 -5.16 41.16
N TYR A 12 9.59 -6.24 41.96
CA TYR A 12 8.39 -7.08 42.14
C TYR A 12 7.18 -6.26 42.62
N SER A 13 7.41 -5.28 43.50
CA SER A 13 6.38 -4.37 43.97
C SER A 13 5.73 -3.55 42.85
N LEU A 14 6.48 -3.25 41.78
CA LEU A 14 6.01 -2.46 40.65
C LEU A 14 5.04 -3.25 39.74
N PHE A 15 5.09 -4.58 39.75
CA PHE A 15 4.17 -5.42 38.99
C PHE A 15 2.74 -5.38 39.54
N VAL A 16 2.57 -5.03 40.81
CA VAL A 16 1.27 -4.97 41.49
C VAL A 16 0.85 -3.54 41.86
N ASP A 17 1.72 -2.54 41.67
CA ASP A 17 1.40 -1.14 41.92
C ASP A 17 0.37 -0.62 40.90
N PRO A 18 -0.82 -0.16 41.32
CA PRO A 18 -1.87 0.26 40.40
C PRO A 18 -1.50 1.45 39.51
N GLY A 19 -0.71 2.41 40.03
CA GLY A 19 -0.27 3.57 39.27
C GLY A 19 0.75 3.20 38.20
N ILE A 20 1.65 2.24 38.49
CA ILE A 20 2.55 1.67 37.50
C ILE A 20 1.78 0.87 36.45
N GLN A 21 0.80 0.05 36.86
CA GLN A 21 0.00 -0.72 35.91
C GLN A 21 -0.79 0.17 34.95
N GLU A 22 -1.30 1.31 35.40
CA GLU A 22 -1.96 2.29 34.52
C GLU A 22 -0.97 2.88 33.49
N ILE A 23 0.26 3.19 33.91
CA ILE A 23 1.32 3.69 33.02
C ILE A 23 1.75 2.62 32.02
N VAL A 24 1.92 1.37 32.46
CA VAL A 24 2.24 0.22 31.61
C VAL A 24 1.14 0.01 30.57
N ALA A 25 -0.13 0.01 30.98
CA ALA A 25 -1.27 -0.12 30.06
C ALA A 25 -1.30 1.03 29.03
N LYS A 26 -1.02 2.26 29.45
CA LYS A 26 -0.90 3.42 28.56
C LYS A 26 0.22 3.24 27.53
N TYR A 27 1.42 2.87 27.96
CA TYR A 27 2.56 2.73 27.04
C TYR A 27 2.49 1.48 26.17
N ASN A 28 1.80 0.41 26.61
CA ASN A 28 1.50 -0.75 25.78
C ASN A 28 0.41 -0.48 24.75
N ARG A 29 -0.52 0.45 25.01
CA ARG A 29 -1.50 0.91 24.02
C ARG A 29 -0.82 1.54 22.80
N ASP A 30 0.17 2.41 23.05
CA ASP A 30 0.95 3.06 22.00
C ASP A 30 2.12 2.21 21.49
N TYR A 31 2.30 1.03 22.09
CA TYR A 31 3.43 0.11 21.87
C TYR A 31 4.80 0.82 21.89
N LEU A 32 5.07 1.59 22.95
CA LEU A 32 6.24 2.46 23.05
C LEU A 32 7.56 1.65 23.01
N HIS A 33 8.57 2.10 22.26
CA HIS A 33 9.91 1.49 22.27
C HIS A 33 10.83 2.05 23.38
N TRP A 34 11.82 1.26 23.78
CA TRP A 34 12.83 1.62 24.80
C TRP A 34 13.47 2.99 24.52
N GLU A 35 13.82 3.26 23.26
CA GLU A 35 14.44 4.52 22.83
C GLU A 35 13.60 5.76 23.16
N GLU A 36 12.29 5.61 23.15
CA GLU A 36 11.35 6.69 23.46
C GLU A 36 11.07 6.74 24.95
N LEU A 37 10.91 5.58 25.60
CA LEU A 37 10.67 5.48 27.04
C LEU A 37 11.79 6.15 27.85
N ARG A 38 13.06 5.84 27.53
CA ARG A 38 14.23 6.35 28.28
C ARG A 38 14.40 7.87 28.26
N ARG A 39 13.69 8.56 27.36
CA ARG A 39 13.72 10.04 27.22
C ARG A 39 12.55 10.73 27.93
N ARG A 40 11.62 9.97 28.51
CA ARG A 40 10.43 10.50 29.20
C ARG A 40 10.71 10.76 30.67
N LYS A 41 9.94 11.67 31.28
CA LYS A 41 9.90 11.85 32.74
C LYS A 41 9.01 10.75 33.32
N LEU A 42 9.58 9.86 34.13
CA LEU A 42 8.94 8.66 34.65
C LEU A 42 8.88 8.69 36.18
N PRO A 43 7.88 8.04 36.81
CA PRO A 43 7.79 7.97 38.28
C PRO A 43 8.80 7.01 38.90
N VAL A 44 9.40 6.13 38.10
CA VAL A 44 10.43 5.16 38.48
C VAL A 44 11.53 5.15 37.43
N GLU A 45 12.65 4.48 37.73
CA GLU A 45 13.74 4.28 36.78
C GLU A 45 13.25 3.62 35.48
N ALA A 46 13.71 4.11 34.33
CA ALA A 46 13.26 3.65 33.03
C ALA A 46 13.46 2.14 32.84
N GLU A 47 14.61 1.59 33.28
CA GLU A 47 14.91 0.16 33.17
C GLU A 47 13.89 -0.70 33.93
N LYS A 48 13.50 -0.28 35.14
CA LYS A 48 12.51 -0.99 35.97
C LYS A 48 11.13 -0.96 35.31
N LEU A 49 10.69 0.20 34.81
CA LEU A 49 9.42 0.30 34.11
C LEU A 49 9.41 -0.50 32.80
N TRP A 50 10.53 -0.48 32.05
CA TRP A 50 10.69 -1.26 30.83
C TRP A 50 10.59 -2.76 31.08
N ALA A 51 11.15 -3.25 32.20
CA ALA A 51 11.02 -4.64 32.59
C ALA A 51 9.55 -5.07 32.80
N VAL A 52 8.76 -4.23 33.48
CA VAL A 52 7.33 -4.48 33.69
C VAL A 52 6.58 -4.46 32.36
N ILE A 53 6.88 -3.49 31.49
CA ILE A 53 6.33 -3.38 30.13
C ILE A 53 6.61 -4.65 29.32
N LYS A 54 7.88 -5.06 29.21
CA LYS A 54 8.28 -6.25 28.44
C LYS A 54 7.64 -7.51 29.01
N SER A 55 7.59 -7.66 30.32
CA SER A 55 6.95 -8.82 30.95
C SER A 55 5.45 -8.89 30.62
N SER A 56 4.75 -7.76 30.66
CA SER A 56 3.34 -7.67 30.26
C SER A 56 3.13 -8.04 28.79
N ARG A 57 4.05 -7.64 27.89
CA ARG A 57 4.02 -7.99 26.46
C ARG A 57 4.29 -9.46 26.22
N SER A 58 5.35 -10.02 26.82
CA SER A 58 5.72 -11.43 26.66
C SER A 58 4.61 -12.39 27.12
N MET A 59 3.84 -12.03 28.16
CA MET A 59 2.68 -12.82 28.58
C MET A 59 1.53 -12.86 27.56
N GLN A 60 1.47 -11.91 26.63
CA GLN A 60 0.45 -11.78 25.60
C GLN A 60 0.99 -12.06 24.19
N ALA A 61 2.28 -12.35 24.08
CA ALA A 61 2.94 -12.53 22.81
C ALA A 61 2.53 -13.87 22.18
N ARG A 62 2.28 -13.83 20.88
CA ARG A 62 2.25 -15.02 20.03
C ARG A 62 3.63 -15.17 19.42
N HIS A 63 4.12 -16.41 19.38
CA HIS A 63 5.42 -16.76 18.84
C HIS A 63 5.24 -17.36 17.45
N ILE A 64 6.15 -17.01 16.55
CA ILE A 64 6.21 -17.58 15.20
C ILE A 64 7.66 -17.94 14.94
N GLU A 65 7.88 -19.20 14.62
CA GLU A 65 9.15 -19.69 14.12
C GLU A 65 9.19 -19.52 12.59
N PHE A 66 10.28 -18.95 12.09
CA PHE A 66 10.55 -18.87 10.66
C PHE A 66 12.00 -19.31 10.41
N GLY A 67 12.19 -20.52 9.90
CA GLY A 67 13.51 -21.12 9.77
C GLY A 67 14.19 -21.21 11.13
N GLU A 68 15.30 -20.49 11.28
CA GLU A 68 16.06 -20.39 12.53
C GLU A 68 15.70 -19.17 13.40
N TRP A 69 14.81 -18.29 12.92
CA TRP A 69 14.46 -17.06 13.63
C TRP A 69 13.15 -17.20 14.40
N ASP A 70 13.22 -16.84 15.68
CA ASP A 70 12.06 -16.64 16.52
C ASP A 70 11.56 -15.20 16.40
N PHE A 71 10.31 -15.07 15.99
CA PHE A 71 9.58 -13.80 16.02
C PHE A 71 8.48 -13.85 17.07
N GLN A 72 8.12 -12.67 17.58
CA GLN A 72 6.98 -12.53 18.46
C GLN A 72 6.12 -11.33 18.08
N TYR A 73 4.83 -11.39 18.40
CA TYR A 73 3.96 -10.23 18.25
C TYR A 73 2.78 -10.27 19.23
N VAL A 74 2.28 -9.09 19.60
CA VAL A 74 1.14 -8.91 20.50
C VAL A 74 -0.05 -8.35 19.74
N GLN A 75 -1.18 -9.04 19.79
CA GLN A 75 -2.46 -8.54 19.27
C GLN A 75 -3.16 -7.66 20.31
N SER A 76 -2.69 -6.43 20.46
CA SER A 76 -3.31 -5.47 21.38
C SER A 76 -4.77 -5.17 21.00
N ASN A 77 -5.56 -4.62 21.92
CA ASN A 77 -6.94 -4.19 21.63
C ASN A 77 -7.01 -3.22 20.44
N GLU A 78 -6.02 -2.34 20.29
CA GLU A 78 -5.93 -1.43 19.14
C GLU A 78 -5.61 -2.18 17.84
N THR A 79 -4.73 -3.19 17.90
CA THR A 79 -4.47 -4.09 16.76
C THR A 79 -5.75 -4.78 16.32
N LEU A 80 -6.46 -5.42 17.26
CA LEU A 80 -7.72 -6.10 16.99
C LEU A 80 -8.81 -5.16 16.47
N ARG A 81 -8.89 -3.92 17.00
CA ARG A 81 -9.78 -2.88 16.48
C ARG A 81 -9.48 -2.56 15.02
N ARG A 82 -8.20 -2.34 14.67
CA ARG A 82 -7.79 -2.07 13.28
C ARG A 82 -8.10 -3.22 12.36
N LEU A 83 -7.79 -4.46 12.77
CA LEU A 83 -8.11 -5.66 11.99
C LEU A 83 -9.62 -5.77 11.74
N HIS A 84 -10.43 -5.64 12.79
CA HIS A 84 -11.89 -5.64 12.66
C HIS A 84 -12.41 -4.54 11.73
N LEU A 85 -11.88 -3.31 11.85
CA LEU A 85 -12.23 -2.19 10.98
C LEU A 85 -11.89 -2.49 9.52
N LEU A 86 -10.68 -2.98 9.28
CA LEU A 86 -10.18 -3.29 7.94
C LEU A 86 -10.91 -4.47 7.31
N ASP A 87 -11.33 -5.47 8.08
CA ASP A 87 -12.14 -6.58 7.57
C ASP A 87 -13.57 -6.13 7.27
N THR A 88 -14.22 -5.41 8.19
CA THR A 88 -15.62 -4.98 8.02
C THR A 88 -15.81 -3.93 6.92
N ARG A 89 -14.86 -2.99 6.81
CA ARG A 89 -14.87 -1.98 5.74
C ARG A 89 -14.22 -2.50 4.46
N GLY A 90 -13.21 -3.36 4.59
CA GLY A 90 -12.50 -4.01 3.48
C GLY A 90 -13.34 -5.02 2.70
N ALA A 91 -14.21 -5.77 3.40
CA ALA A 91 -15.15 -6.70 2.81
C ALA A 91 -16.44 -6.04 2.30
N GLY A 92 -16.64 -4.74 2.57
CA GLY A 92 -17.81 -4.00 2.14
C GLY A 92 -17.84 -3.86 0.62
N ASN A 93 -18.80 -4.51 -0.05
CA ASN A 93 -19.03 -4.34 -1.48
C ASN A 93 -19.18 -2.84 -1.83
N LEU A 94 -18.20 -2.28 -2.56
CA LEU A 94 -18.37 -0.99 -3.25
C LEU A 94 -19.60 -1.01 -4.18
N GLU A 95 -20.03 -2.21 -4.59
CA GLU A 95 -21.20 -2.47 -5.44
C GLU A 95 -22.55 -2.41 -4.70
N GLY A 96 -22.58 -2.72 -3.39
CA GLY A 96 -23.82 -2.87 -2.62
C GLY A 96 -24.30 -1.60 -1.94
N ARG A 97 -23.52 -0.52 -1.97
CA ARG A 97 -23.91 0.77 -1.41
C ARG A 97 -24.85 1.49 -2.39
N PRO A 98 -26.02 1.99 -1.96
CA PRO A 98 -26.86 2.85 -2.79
C PRO A 98 -26.02 4.02 -3.37
N GLY A 99 -26.07 4.19 -4.69
CA GLY A 99 -25.20 5.15 -5.42
C GLY A 99 -23.74 4.67 -5.56
N GLY A 100 -23.51 3.38 -5.82
CA GLY A 100 -22.19 2.82 -6.07
C GLY A 100 -21.48 3.44 -7.27
N VAL A 101 -20.16 3.53 -7.20
CA VAL A 101 -19.27 4.07 -8.25
C VAL A 101 -19.41 3.21 -9.52
N SER A 102 -19.58 3.81 -10.71
CA SER A 102 -19.76 3.06 -11.97
C SER A 102 -18.58 2.11 -12.23
N ALA A 103 -18.78 1.02 -12.99
CA ALA A 103 -17.69 0.08 -13.29
C ALA A 103 -16.52 0.76 -14.02
N ALA A 104 -16.80 1.80 -14.81
CA ALA A 104 -15.80 2.63 -15.48
C ALA A 104 -14.99 3.46 -14.47
N ASP A 105 -15.67 4.11 -13.52
CA ASP A 105 -15.02 4.88 -12.46
C ASP A 105 -14.16 4.00 -11.54
N ARG A 106 -14.61 2.77 -11.25
CA ARG A 106 -13.81 1.77 -10.50
C ARG A 106 -12.52 1.44 -11.23
N ARG A 107 -12.60 1.10 -12.52
CA ARG A 107 -11.42 0.76 -13.33
C ARG A 107 -10.42 1.93 -13.40
N ARG A 108 -10.91 3.15 -13.57
CA ARG A 108 -10.06 4.34 -13.61
C ARG A 108 -9.40 4.61 -12.27
N TYR A 109 -10.15 4.43 -11.19
CA TYR A 109 -9.60 4.59 -9.86
C TYR A 109 -8.48 3.58 -9.61
N ILE A 110 -8.68 2.29 -9.91
CA ILE A 110 -7.61 1.28 -9.86
C ILE A 110 -6.39 1.77 -10.67
N VAL A 111 -6.59 2.18 -11.92
CA VAL A 111 -5.48 2.66 -12.77
C VAL A 111 -4.72 3.82 -12.11
N ASN A 112 -5.43 4.80 -11.55
CA ASN A 112 -4.79 5.91 -10.84
C ASN A 112 -4.08 5.42 -9.58
N SER A 113 -4.70 4.58 -8.75
CA SER A 113 -4.10 4.04 -7.53
C SER A 113 -2.83 3.23 -7.83
N LEU A 114 -2.84 2.40 -8.87
CA LEU A 114 -1.65 1.66 -9.30
C LEU A 114 -0.54 2.60 -9.79
N MET A 115 -0.87 3.72 -10.46
CA MET A 115 0.13 4.74 -10.81
C MET A 115 0.70 5.41 -9.56
N GLU A 116 -0.15 5.83 -8.62
CA GLU A 116 0.28 6.45 -7.35
C GLU A 116 1.17 5.52 -6.54
N GLU A 117 0.81 4.23 -6.47
CA GLU A 117 1.57 3.19 -5.78
C GLU A 117 2.95 3.01 -6.40
N ALA A 118 3.02 2.85 -7.73
CA ALA A 118 4.29 2.70 -8.43
C ALA A 118 5.22 3.92 -8.28
N ILE A 119 4.65 5.13 -8.33
CA ILE A 119 5.40 6.38 -8.14
C ILE A 119 5.95 6.44 -6.72
N ALA A 120 5.09 6.31 -5.70
CA ALA A 120 5.50 6.45 -4.31
C ALA A 120 6.46 5.33 -3.87
N SER A 121 6.22 4.10 -4.31
CA SER A 121 7.09 2.94 -4.05
C SER A 121 8.48 3.14 -4.65
N SER A 122 8.59 3.76 -5.83
CA SER A 122 9.91 4.04 -6.44
C SER A 122 10.59 5.24 -5.77
N GLN A 123 9.84 6.28 -5.39
CA GLN A 123 10.37 7.45 -4.67
C GLN A 123 10.91 7.08 -3.28
N LEU A 124 10.30 6.09 -2.62
CA LEU A 124 10.83 5.53 -1.36
C LEU A 124 12.26 5.02 -1.51
N GLU A 125 12.56 4.39 -2.65
CA GLU A 125 13.89 3.86 -3.02
C GLU A 125 14.78 4.89 -3.75
N GLY A 126 14.41 6.18 -3.75
CA GLY A 126 15.27 7.25 -4.28
C GLY A 126 15.02 7.67 -5.73
N ALA A 127 13.95 7.20 -6.38
CA ALA A 127 13.57 7.72 -7.70
C ALA A 127 13.28 9.24 -7.65
N ALA A 128 14.16 10.03 -8.25
CA ALA A 128 14.08 11.48 -8.27
C ALA A 128 13.20 11.95 -9.44
N THR A 129 11.88 12.04 -9.21
CA THR A 129 10.93 12.69 -10.12
C THR A 129 9.77 13.28 -9.35
N THR A 130 9.13 14.32 -9.91
CA THR A 130 7.87 14.82 -9.38
C THR A 130 6.74 13.84 -9.67
N ARG A 131 5.75 13.84 -8.78
CA ARG A 131 4.54 13.02 -8.93
C ARG A 131 3.79 13.37 -10.21
N GLU A 132 3.67 14.65 -10.53
CA GLU A 132 2.97 15.17 -11.70
C GLU A 132 3.63 14.69 -12.99
N ALA A 133 4.97 14.81 -13.09
CA ALA A 133 5.72 14.38 -14.27
C ALA A 133 5.64 12.86 -14.47
N ALA A 134 5.80 12.09 -13.38
CA ALA A 134 5.71 10.64 -13.43
C ALA A 134 4.30 10.16 -13.81
N LYS A 135 3.26 10.78 -13.25
CA LYS A 135 1.87 10.46 -13.57
C LYS A 135 1.52 10.82 -15.01
N GLN A 136 2.01 11.96 -15.52
CA GLN A 136 1.86 12.35 -16.92
C GLN A 136 2.53 11.34 -17.85
N MET A 137 3.75 10.91 -17.53
CA MET A 137 4.48 9.90 -18.30
C MET A 137 3.68 8.59 -18.39
N LEU A 138 3.19 8.06 -17.26
CA LEU A 138 2.41 6.82 -17.21
C LEU A 138 1.09 6.94 -18.01
N ARG A 139 0.39 8.08 -17.90
CA ARG A 139 -0.84 8.35 -18.65
C ARG A 139 -0.62 8.41 -20.15
N GLN A 140 0.43 9.10 -20.58
CA GLN A 140 0.78 9.25 -21.99
C GLN A 140 1.44 7.98 -22.58
N LYS A 141 1.79 7.00 -21.73
CA LYS A 141 2.58 5.83 -22.09
C LYS A 141 3.88 6.22 -22.83
N ARG A 142 4.46 7.36 -22.44
CA ARG A 142 5.72 7.84 -22.98
C ARG A 142 6.84 6.91 -22.52
N ARG A 143 7.87 6.70 -23.36
CA ARG A 143 9.08 5.96 -22.96
C ARG A 143 9.81 6.69 -21.82
N PRO A 144 10.30 5.98 -20.79
CA PRO A 144 11.08 6.59 -19.72
C PRO A 144 12.41 7.13 -20.26
N ARG A 145 12.85 8.28 -19.75
CA ARG A 145 14.07 8.99 -20.21
C ARG A 145 15.28 8.72 -19.34
N ASP A 146 15.07 8.45 -18.07
CA ASP A 146 16.11 8.33 -17.06
C ASP A 146 15.85 7.13 -16.13
N TYR A 147 16.78 6.90 -15.22
CA TYR A 147 16.73 5.84 -14.22
C TYR A 147 15.45 5.89 -13.37
N SER A 148 15.09 7.06 -12.83
CA SER A 148 13.90 7.27 -11.98
C SER A 148 12.60 6.95 -12.71
N GLU A 149 12.47 7.42 -13.96
CA GLU A 149 11.32 7.14 -14.81
C GLU A 149 11.21 5.64 -15.14
N LYS A 150 12.35 4.95 -15.37
CA LYS A 150 12.36 3.49 -15.60
C LYS A 150 11.87 2.74 -14.37
N MET A 151 12.37 3.06 -13.17
CA MET A 151 11.92 2.42 -11.91
C MET A 151 10.41 2.50 -11.76
N ILE A 152 9.82 3.67 -12.05
CA ILE A 152 8.37 3.88 -11.94
C ILE A 152 7.60 3.10 -13.00
N VAL A 153 8.07 3.06 -14.24
CA VAL A 153 7.43 2.27 -15.30
C VAL A 153 7.47 0.78 -14.95
N ASN A 154 8.59 0.29 -14.43
CA ASN A 154 8.77 -1.09 -13.99
C ASN A 154 7.83 -1.44 -12.84
N GLY A 155 7.79 -0.60 -11.80
CA GLY A 155 6.85 -0.75 -10.69
C GLY A 155 5.40 -0.75 -11.14
N TYR A 156 5.03 0.15 -12.06
CA TYR A 156 3.66 0.24 -12.59
C TYR A 156 3.26 -0.99 -13.41
N ARG A 157 4.19 -1.56 -14.19
CA ARG A 157 3.95 -2.82 -14.92
C ARG A 157 3.80 -3.99 -13.96
N THR A 158 4.67 -4.08 -12.96
CA THR A 158 4.71 -5.20 -12.02
C THR A 158 3.46 -5.24 -11.15
N ILE A 159 3.04 -4.11 -10.58
CA ILE A 159 1.85 -4.07 -9.72
C ILE A 159 0.56 -4.40 -10.50
N ARG A 160 0.50 -4.03 -11.79
CA ARG A 160 -0.60 -4.42 -12.67
C ARG A 160 -0.63 -5.93 -12.90
N ARG A 161 0.54 -6.53 -13.12
CA ARG A 161 0.68 -7.98 -13.29
C ARG A 161 0.32 -8.73 -12.01
N ILE A 162 0.68 -8.21 -10.84
CA ILE A 162 0.32 -8.78 -9.54
C ILE A 162 -1.19 -8.95 -9.38
N ALA A 163 -1.98 -7.95 -9.80
CA ALA A 163 -3.44 -8.05 -9.77
C ALA A 163 -3.97 -9.22 -10.61
N ASP A 164 -3.31 -9.53 -11.72
CA ASP A 164 -3.63 -10.67 -12.59
C ASP A 164 -3.15 -12.01 -12.00
N MET A 165 -2.16 -11.99 -11.09
CA MET A 165 -1.53 -13.18 -10.49
C MET A 165 -2.17 -13.64 -9.17
N LYS A 166 -3.24 -13.02 -8.70
CA LYS A 166 -3.86 -13.31 -7.39
C LYS A 166 -4.31 -14.76 -7.15
N SER A 167 -4.46 -15.56 -8.20
CA SER A 167 -4.83 -16.98 -8.12
C SER A 167 -3.62 -17.94 -8.14
N ARG A 168 -2.41 -17.41 -8.30
CA ARG A 168 -1.17 -18.19 -8.33
C ARG A 168 -0.55 -18.21 -6.94
N THR A 169 -0.10 -19.39 -6.52
CA THR A 169 0.84 -19.53 -5.39
C THR A 169 2.16 -18.86 -5.74
N ILE A 170 2.87 -18.36 -4.72
CA ILE A 170 4.20 -17.80 -4.91
C ILE A 170 5.25 -18.88 -4.62
N ASP A 171 6.12 -19.09 -5.58
CA ASP A 171 7.34 -19.88 -5.45
C ASP A 171 8.57 -19.00 -5.70
N VAL A 172 9.76 -19.58 -5.52
CA VAL A 172 11.03 -18.87 -5.70
C VAL A 172 11.14 -18.30 -7.11
N ASP A 173 10.76 -19.07 -8.14
CA ASP A 173 10.83 -18.63 -9.53
C ASP A 173 9.92 -17.40 -9.79
N THR A 174 8.70 -17.42 -9.24
CA THR A 174 7.78 -16.28 -9.31
C THR A 174 8.35 -15.06 -8.61
N LEU A 175 9.00 -15.24 -7.46
CA LEU A 175 9.63 -14.16 -6.72
C LEU A 175 10.82 -13.56 -7.49
N LEU A 176 11.65 -14.39 -8.11
CA LEU A 176 12.74 -13.95 -9.01
C LEU A 176 12.20 -13.23 -10.25
N GLU A 177 11.08 -13.69 -10.80
CA GLU A 177 10.42 -13.04 -11.93
C GLU A 177 9.89 -11.65 -11.56
N ILE A 178 9.21 -11.53 -10.42
CA ILE A 178 8.74 -10.23 -9.89
C ILE A 178 9.94 -9.31 -9.68
N HIS A 179 11.02 -9.81 -9.07
CA HIS A 179 12.25 -9.03 -8.88
C HIS A 179 12.83 -8.55 -10.21
N ARG A 180 12.91 -9.41 -11.24
CA ARG A 180 13.38 -9.04 -12.57
C ARG A 180 12.52 -7.94 -13.20
N GLU A 181 11.20 -7.98 -13.01
CA GLU A 181 10.32 -6.96 -13.57
C GLU A 181 10.48 -5.59 -12.91
N ILE A 182 10.60 -5.54 -11.58
CA ILE A 182 10.77 -4.26 -10.86
C ILE A 182 12.15 -3.64 -11.09
N THR A 183 13.17 -4.45 -11.39
CA THR A 183 14.58 -4.02 -11.55
C THR A 183 15.05 -3.89 -13.01
N ARG A 184 14.22 -4.24 -13.99
CA ARG A 184 14.59 -4.25 -15.42
C ARG A 184 15.25 -2.96 -15.91
N ASP A 185 16.45 -3.06 -16.48
CA ASP A 185 17.25 -1.95 -16.98
C ASP A 185 17.53 -0.86 -15.92
N THR A 186 17.50 -1.23 -14.64
CA THR A 186 17.74 -0.37 -13.46
C THR A 186 18.72 -0.98 -12.46
N MET A 187 19.45 -2.04 -12.82
CA MET A 187 20.57 -2.54 -12.00
C MET A 187 21.90 -2.01 -12.54
N GLU A 188 22.89 -1.83 -11.66
CA GLU A 188 24.26 -1.51 -12.09
C GLU A 188 24.85 -2.65 -12.94
N ASN A 189 24.62 -3.89 -12.50
CA ASN A 189 24.93 -5.09 -13.26
C ASN A 189 23.62 -5.80 -13.69
N PRO A 190 23.30 -5.85 -14.99
CA PRO A 190 22.08 -6.50 -15.49
C PRO A 190 21.95 -7.98 -15.13
N ALA A 191 23.05 -8.68 -14.82
CA ALA A 191 23.02 -10.09 -14.42
C ALA A 191 22.40 -10.32 -13.03
N ASP A 192 22.22 -9.25 -12.24
CA ASP A 192 21.61 -9.32 -10.91
C ASP A 192 20.07 -9.21 -10.97
N GLU A 193 19.49 -8.93 -12.15
CA GLU A 193 18.04 -8.87 -12.34
C GLU A 193 17.39 -10.25 -12.21
N GLY A 194 16.55 -10.41 -11.19
CA GLY A 194 15.91 -11.69 -10.90
C GLY A 194 16.87 -12.77 -10.43
N LYS A 195 17.93 -12.39 -9.69
CA LYS A 195 18.90 -13.30 -9.10
C LYS A 195 19.18 -12.90 -7.65
N PHE A 196 19.29 -13.87 -6.74
CA PHE A 196 19.75 -13.59 -5.38
C PHE A 196 21.17 -13.06 -5.36
N ARG A 197 21.50 -12.26 -4.35
CA ARG A 197 22.87 -11.78 -4.14
C ARG A 197 23.83 -12.95 -3.90
N ASP A 198 25.08 -12.76 -4.27
CA ASP A 198 26.17 -13.75 -4.14
C ASP A 198 27.31 -13.27 -3.22
N ASN A 199 27.05 -12.23 -2.42
CA ASN A 199 27.97 -11.66 -1.45
C ASN A 199 27.22 -11.11 -0.22
N ASN A 200 27.98 -10.76 0.82
CA ASN A 200 27.47 -10.18 2.08
C ASN A 200 27.82 -8.68 2.21
N ASP A 201 28.05 -7.98 1.11
CA ASP A 201 28.47 -6.56 1.14
C ASP A 201 27.32 -5.60 1.50
N ILE A 202 26.12 -6.15 1.74
CA ILE A 202 24.91 -5.41 2.07
C ILE A 202 24.76 -5.31 3.58
N VAL A 203 24.63 -4.09 4.08
CA VAL A 203 24.28 -3.79 5.47
C VAL A 203 23.06 -2.88 5.51
N VAL A 204 22.15 -3.13 6.44
CA VAL A 204 21.03 -2.20 6.69
C VAL A 204 21.50 -1.19 7.73
N ALA A 205 21.87 0.00 7.25
CA ALA A 205 22.37 1.08 8.10
C ALA A 205 21.27 2.04 8.56
N ASN A 206 21.54 2.79 9.62
CA ASN A 206 20.63 3.79 10.15
C ASN A 206 20.33 4.90 9.13
N PRO A 207 19.05 5.20 8.83
CA PRO A 207 18.69 6.29 7.92
C PRO A 207 19.14 7.68 8.39
N GLN A 208 19.46 7.87 9.68
CA GLN A 208 19.98 9.13 10.23
C GLN A 208 21.49 9.11 10.46
N ASP A 209 22.15 7.96 10.42
CA ASP A 209 23.56 7.80 10.73
C ASP A 209 24.14 6.54 10.08
N SER A 210 24.60 6.63 8.84
CA SER A 210 25.10 5.47 8.07
C SER A 210 26.28 4.73 8.71
N SER A 211 26.87 5.24 9.81
CA SER A 211 27.90 4.56 10.58
C SER A 211 27.36 3.49 11.54
N LYS A 212 26.05 3.48 11.82
CA LYS A 212 25.41 2.46 12.66
C LYS A 212 24.72 1.42 11.79
N ILE A 213 25.27 0.21 11.79
CA ILE A 213 24.64 -0.98 11.22
C ILE A 213 23.52 -1.41 12.18
N TYR A 214 22.30 -1.54 11.68
CA TYR A 214 21.14 -1.97 12.46
C TYR A 214 20.83 -3.45 12.25
N HIS A 215 20.92 -3.91 11.01
CA HIS A 215 20.75 -5.32 10.67
C HIS A 215 21.92 -5.81 9.84
N THR A 216 22.34 -7.03 10.13
CA THR A 216 23.18 -7.81 9.22
C THR A 216 22.31 -8.93 8.66
N PRO A 217 21.91 -8.83 7.38
CA PRO A 217 21.18 -9.90 6.71
C PRO A 217 21.91 -11.25 6.78
N PRO A 218 21.21 -12.39 6.61
CA PRO A 218 21.81 -13.73 6.63
C PRO A 218 22.93 -13.90 5.59
N ASP A 219 23.72 -14.97 5.69
CA ASP A 219 24.75 -15.22 4.68
C ASP A 219 24.09 -15.49 3.32
N TYR A 220 24.69 -15.00 2.23
CA TYR A 220 24.13 -15.18 0.89
C TYR A 220 23.93 -16.64 0.49
N ARG A 221 24.70 -17.56 1.07
CA ARG A 221 24.59 -19.01 0.85
C ARG A 221 23.33 -19.60 1.46
N GLU A 222 22.73 -18.93 2.44
CA GLU A 222 21.54 -19.37 3.17
C GLU A 222 20.26 -18.81 2.54
N ILE A 223 20.35 -17.72 1.75
CA ILE A 223 19.21 -17.07 1.09
C ILE A 223 18.33 -18.05 0.32
N PRO A 224 18.85 -18.99 -0.51
CA PRO A 224 17.99 -19.91 -1.25
C PRO A 224 17.09 -20.76 -0.32
N ALA A 225 17.61 -21.20 0.82
CA ALA A 225 16.84 -21.97 1.80
C ALA A 225 15.78 -21.08 2.48
N HIS A 226 16.16 -19.90 2.96
CA HIS A 226 15.21 -18.97 3.58
C HIS A 226 14.11 -18.49 2.62
N MET A 227 14.43 -18.32 1.34
CA MET A 227 13.42 -17.92 0.36
C MET A 227 12.49 -19.08 -0.04
N GLN A 228 12.94 -20.33 0.11
CA GLN A 228 12.06 -21.50 0.01
C GLN A 228 11.08 -21.54 1.19
N GLU A 229 11.58 -21.40 2.42
CA GLU A 229 10.78 -21.28 3.65
C GLU A 229 9.80 -20.10 3.57
N PHE A 230 10.22 -18.98 2.98
CA PHE A 230 9.38 -17.81 2.73
C PHE A 230 8.17 -18.14 1.86
N CYS A 231 8.39 -18.84 0.74
CA CYS A 231 7.33 -19.23 -0.18
C CYS A 231 6.37 -20.24 0.46
N GLU A 232 6.89 -21.17 1.24
CA GLU A 232 6.10 -22.14 2.02
C GLU A 232 5.25 -21.43 3.07
N PHE A 233 5.84 -20.52 3.84
CA PHE A 233 5.13 -19.70 4.81
C PHE A 233 4.04 -18.87 4.13
N ALA A 234 4.31 -18.25 2.99
CA ALA A 234 3.31 -17.46 2.25
C ALA A 234 2.11 -18.31 1.77
N SER A 235 2.36 -19.58 1.44
CA SER A 235 1.36 -20.48 0.85
C SER A 235 0.61 -21.33 1.87
N SER A 236 1.18 -21.59 3.06
CA SER A 236 0.57 -22.42 4.10
C SER A 236 -0.57 -21.71 4.83
N ASP A 237 -1.63 -22.44 5.16
CA ASP A 237 -2.70 -22.06 6.09
C ASP A 237 -2.85 -23.07 7.26
N GLU A 238 -1.94 -24.04 7.39
CA GLU A 238 -2.27 -25.35 7.99
C GLU A 238 -1.99 -25.50 9.50
N ASP A 239 -1.13 -24.68 10.12
CA ASP A 239 -0.71 -24.93 11.52
C ASP A 239 -1.40 -24.03 12.55
N GLU A 240 -1.19 -22.72 12.45
CA GLU A 240 -1.77 -21.74 13.37
C GLU A 240 -2.39 -20.59 12.58
N PHE A 241 -3.64 -20.24 12.90
CA PHE A 241 -4.31 -19.15 12.22
C PHE A 241 -3.62 -17.81 12.53
N ILE A 242 -2.96 -17.25 11.51
CA ILE A 242 -2.46 -15.88 11.50
C ILE A 242 -3.41 -15.06 10.64
N HIS A 243 -3.91 -13.97 11.20
CA HIS A 243 -4.78 -13.05 10.48
C HIS A 243 -4.11 -12.61 9.15
N PRO A 244 -4.79 -12.66 7.99
CA PRO A 244 -4.17 -12.38 6.70
C PRO A 244 -3.43 -11.03 6.63
N LEU A 245 -4.03 -9.94 7.11
CA LEU A 245 -3.34 -8.64 7.21
C LEU A 245 -2.02 -8.71 7.99
N ILE A 246 -1.99 -9.42 9.12
CA ILE A 246 -0.76 -9.61 9.90
C ILE A 246 0.25 -10.42 9.08
N LYS A 247 -0.16 -11.55 8.51
CA LYS A 247 0.73 -12.43 7.73
C LYS A 247 1.31 -11.73 6.50
N GLY A 248 0.51 -10.94 5.79
CA GLY A 248 0.99 -10.10 4.70
C GLY A 248 2.05 -9.09 5.15
N ILE A 249 1.83 -8.43 6.29
CA ILE A 249 2.82 -7.52 6.88
C ILE A 249 4.09 -8.28 7.31
N MET A 250 3.98 -9.50 7.81
CA MET A 250 5.14 -10.35 8.12
C MET A 250 5.94 -10.70 6.86
N LEU A 251 5.27 -11.09 5.77
CA LEU A 251 5.93 -11.34 4.49
C LEU A 251 6.67 -10.11 3.96
N HIS A 252 6.08 -8.92 4.13
CA HIS A 252 6.76 -7.67 3.82
C HIS A 252 8.04 -7.53 4.65
N PHE A 253 7.94 -7.68 5.98
CA PHE A 253 9.08 -7.58 6.87
C PHE A 253 10.19 -8.58 6.50
N LEU A 254 9.85 -9.85 6.28
CA LEU A 254 10.80 -10.93 6.00
C LEU A 254 11.64 -10.68 4.76
N ILE A 255 11.09 -10.09 3.68
CA ILE A 255 11.90 -9.71 2.52
C ILE A 255 12.92 -8.62 2.88
N GLY A 256 12.51 -7.63 3.69
CA GLY A 256 13.42 -6.60 4.18
C GLY A 256 14.52 -7.15 5.09
N TYR A 257 14.17 -8.13 5.92
CA TYR A 257 15.05 -8.79 6.90
C TYR A 257 16.04 -9.76 6.25
N ILE A 258 15.58 -10.66 5.37
CA ILE A 258 16.44 -11.61 4.63
C ILE A 258 17.32 -10.85 3.62
N HIS A 259 16.79 -9.79 3.02
CA HIS A 259 17.45 -8.96 2.03
C HIS A 259 18.04 -9.80 0.86
N PRO A 260 17.19 -10.56 0.12
CA PRO A 260 17.65 -11.58 -0.82
C PRO A 260 18.39 -11.05 -2.06
N PHE A 261 18.22 -9.78 -2.41
CA PHE A 261 18.72 -9.18 -3.66
C PHE A 261 19.77 -8.09 -3.43
N ILE A 262 20.57 -7.78 -4.45
CA ILE A 262 21.55 -6.67 -4.44
C ILE A 262 20.85 -5.30 -4.31
N ASP A 263 19.74 -5.11 -5.03
CA ASP A 263 18.85 -3.94 -4.91
C ASP A 263 17.40 -4.40 -5.20
N GLY A 264 16.41 -3.56 -4.95
CA GLY A 264 15.01 -3.82 -5.28
C GLY A 264 14.23 -4.52 -4.16
N ASN A 265 14.85 -4.86 -3.04
CA ASN A 265 14.21 -5.56 -1.90
C ASN A 265 12.96 -4.83 -1.40
N GLY A 266 13.01 -3.52 -1.18
CA GLY A 266 11.85 -2.75 -0.71
C GLY A 266 10.68 -2.75 -1.71
N ARG A 267 10.98 -2.55 -3.00
CA ARG A 267 9.97 -2.62 -4.07
C ARG A 267 9.38 -4.03 -4.20
N CYS A 268 10.20 -5.07 -4.03
CA CYS A 268 9.78 -6.46 -4.03
C CYS A 268 8.88 -6.76 -2.82
N ALA A 269 9.28 -6.36 -1.62
CA ALA A 269 8.52 -6.57 -0.39
C ALA A 269 7.11 -6.00 -0.47
N ARG A 270 6.97 -4.77 -0.96
CA ARG A 270 5.67 -4.13 -1.18
C ARG A 270 4.86 -4.85 -2.26
N SER A 271 5.50 -5.25 -3.35
CA SER A 271 4.87 -6.02 -4.42
C SER A 271 4.31 -7.37 -3.93
N ILE A 272 5.08 -8.10 -3.12
CA ILE A 272 4.63 -9.37 -2.50
C ILE A 272 3.51 -9.13 -1.49
N PHE A 273 3.59 -8.06 -0.70
CA PHE A 273 2.50 -7.69 0.19
C PHE A 273 1.17 -7.50 -0.57
N TYR A 274 1.17 -6.75 -1.67
CA TYR A 274 -0.03 -6.59 -2.50
C TYR A 274 -0.51 -7.91 -3.09
N TRP A 275 0.40 -8.73 -3.63
CA TRP A 275 0.03 -10.05 -4.15
C TRP A 275 -0.67 -10.90 -3.07
N TYR A 276 -0.07 -10.96 -1.88
CA TYR A 276 -0.60 -11.75 -0.77
C TYR A 276 -2.00 -11.26 -0.39
N MET A 277 -2.18 -9.94 -0.18
CA MET A 277 -3.48 -9.39 0.18
C MET A 277 -4.55 -9.68 -0.87
N LEU A 278 -4.23 -9.54 -2.16
CA LEU A 278 -5.16 -9.85 -3.25
C LEU A 278 -5.48 -11.34 -3.36
N SER A 279 -4.51 -12.22 -3.11
CA SER A 279 -4.71 -13.68 -3.09
C SER A 279 -5.64 -14.13 -1.96
N ARG A 280 -5.68 -13.38 -0.84
CA ARG A 280 -6.55 -13.63 0.31
C ARG A 280 -7.91 -12.90 0.25
N GLY A 281 -8.26 -12.35 -0.91
CA GLY A 281 -9.57 -11.73 -1.13
C GLY A 281 -9.70 -10.29 -0.66
N TYR A 282 -8.61 -9.63 -0.24
CA TYR A 282 -8.62 -8.21 0.13
C TYR A 282 -8.54 -7.31 -1.12
N TRP A 283 -9.57 -7.36 -1.95
CA TRP A 283 -9.64 -6.70 -3.25
C TRP A 283 -9.54 -5.16 -3.18
N LEU A 284 -9.89 -4.53 -2.05
CA LEU A 284 -9.70 -3.09 -1.84
C LEU A 284 -8.22 -2.67 -1.87
N PHE A 285 -7.26 -3.58 -1.77
CA PHE A 285 -5.86 -3.22 -1.91
C PHE A 285 -5.52 -2.69 -3.31
N GLU A 286 -6.23 -3.11 -4.37
CA GLU A 286 -6.04 -2.50 -5.71
C GLU A 286 -6.37 -0.99 -5.75
N TYR A 287 -7.11 -0.52 -4.74
CA TYR A 287 -7.63 0.82 -4.60
C TYR A 287 -6.76 1.69 -3.66
N MET A 288 -5.90 1.09 -2.84
CA MET A 288 -5.18 1.79 -1.79
C MET A 288 -3.69 1.91 -2.14
N PRO A 289 -3.17 3.10 -2.53
CA PRO A 289 -1.74 3.31 -2.75
C PRO A 289 -1.00 3.51 -1.43
N ILE A 290 -0.75 2.42 -0.70
CA ILE A 290 -0.18 2.42 0.67
C ILE A 290 1.22 3.01 0.67
N SER A 291 2.01 2.83 -0.40
CA SER A 291 3.34 3.43 -0.51
C SER A 291 3.33 4.95 -0.39
N ARG A 292 2.20 5.63 -0.68
CA ARG A 292 2.10 7.08 -0.42
C ARG A 292 2.18 7.40 1.07
N ILE A 293 1.48 6.62 1.91
CA ILE A 293 1.51 6.80 3.36
C ILE A 293 2.91 6.48 3.91
N LEU A 294 3.52 5.40 3.38
CA LEU A 294 4.90 5.02 3.71
C LEU A 294 5.90 6.12 3.33
N LEU A 295 5.78 6.71 2.14
CA LEU A 295 6.64 7.80 1.68
C LEU A 295 6.52 9.04 2.56
N HIS A 296 5.29 9.46 2.88
CA HIS A 296 5.05 10.61 3.77
C HIS A 296 5.55 10.38 5.20
N SER A 297 5.71 9.12 5.61
CA SER A 297 6.17 8.73 6.94
C SER A 297 7.42 7.86 6.92
N LYS A 298 8.32 8.06 5.94
CA LYS A 298 9.51 7.21 5.68
C LYS A 298 10.36 6.96 6.93
N THR A 299 10.54 7.97 7.79
CA THR A 299 11.26 7.84 9.06
C THR A 299 10.57 6.87 10.03
N LYS A 300 9.24 6.91 10.12
CA LYS A 300 8.47 6.00 10.98
C LYS A 300 8.51 4.57 10.42
N TYR A 301 8.39 4.42 9.10
CA TYR A 301 8.52 3.11 8.43
C TYR A 301 9.87 2.46 8.71
N ALA A 302 10.97 3.20 8.52
CA ALA A 302 12.31 2.67 8.80
C ALA A 302 12.52 2.39 10.30
N ARG A 303 11.96 3.21 11.19
CA ARG A 303 11.99 2.93 12.65
C ARG A 303 11.22 1.67 13.03
N ALA A 304 10.16 1.33 12.30
CA ALA A 304 9.38 0.13 12.59
C ALA A 304 10.18 -1.16 12.33
N TYR A 305 11.03 -1.18 11.29
CA TYR A 305 12.03 -2.24 11.11
C TYR A 305 13.01 -2.27 12.29
N LEU A 306 13.63 -1.12 12.56
CA LEU A 306 14.62 -0.98 13.62
C LEU A 306 14.11 -1.47 14.98
N TYR A 307 12.94 -0.99 15.40
CA TYR A 307 12.38 -1.34 16.70
C TYR A 307 12.03 -2.81 16.81
N THR A 308 11.65 -3.46 15.69
CA THR A 308 11.43 -4.90 15.66
C THR A 308 12.74 -5.64 15.96
N GLU A 309 13.81 -5.29 15.24
CA GLU A 309 15.12 -5.95 15.35
C GLU A 309 15.80 -5.67 16.70
N THR A 310 15.65 -4.47 17.25
CA THR A 310 16.29 -4.09 18.52
C THR A 310 15.50 -4.48 19.77
N ASP A 311 14.29 -5.02 19.61
CA ASP A 311 13.42 -5.43 20.73
C ASP A 311 13.05 -6.92 20.68
N ASP A 312 14.05 -7.77 20.44
CA ASP A 312 13.92 -9.23 20.41
C ASP A 312 12.96 -9.74 19.31
N ASN A 313 13.12 -9.23 18.08
CA ASN A 313 12.31 -9.59 16.91
C ASN A 313 10.79 -9.42 17.15
N ASP A 314 10.41 -8.38 17.92
CA ASP A 314 9.03 -8.05 18.22
C ASP A 314 8.35 -7.35 17.04
N LEU A 315 7.70 -8.13 16.18
CA LEU A 315 7.03 -7.68 14.97
C LEU A 315 5.87 -6.73 15.25
N THR A 316 5.43 -6.59 16.50
CA THR A 316 4.31 -5.72 16.86
C THR A 316 4.55 -4.27 16.42
N TYR A 317 5.79 -3.80 16.43
CA TYR A 317 6.17 -2.48 15.92
C TYR A 317 5.84 -2.32 14.44
N PHE A 318 6.31 -3.28 13.63
CA PHE A 318 6.09 -3.28 12.19
C PHE A 318 4.62 -3.51 11.82
N ILE A 319 3.95 -4.41 12.52
CA ILE A 319 2.51 -4.70 12.38
C ILE A 319 1.68 -3.46 12.68
N ASN A 320 1.88 -2.82 13.83
CA ASN A 320 1.08 -1.66 14.23
C ASN A 320 1.27 -0.47 13.29
N TYR A 321 2.50 -0.24 12.84
CA TYR A 321 2.80 0.81 11.88
C TYR A 321 2.09 0.55 10.54
N ASN A 322 2.23 -0.65 9.97
CA ASN A 322 1.62 -0.96 8.68
C ASN A 322 0.09 -1.01 8.77
N LEU A 323 -0.51 -1.54 9.84
CA LEU A 323 -1.95 -1.49 10.05
C LEU A 323 -2.47 -0.05 10.12
N SER A 324 -1.74 0.85 10.79
CA SER A 324 -2.08 2.28 10.79
C SER A 324 -1.95 2.91 9.41
N ALA A 325 -0.94 2.54 8.63
CA ALA A 325 -0.77 3.03 7.27
C ALA A 325 -1.90 2.55 6.33
N ILE A 326 -2.33 1.29 6.48
CA ILE A 326 -3.45 0.72 5.73
C ILE A 326 -4.76 1.38 6.14
N GLU A 327 -5.00 1.60 7.43
CA GLU A 327 -6.17 2.33 7.95
C GLU A 327 -6.23 3.74 7.33
N ARG A 328 -5.11 4.47 7.30
CA ARG A 328 -5.07 5.79 6.66
C ARG A 328 -5.31 5.73 5.14
N ALA A 329 -4.78 4.71 4.46
CA ALA A 329 -5.02 4.54 3.03
C ALA A 329 -6.49 4.22 2.72
N LEU A 330 -7.19 3.51 3.62
CA LEU A 330 -8.63 3.27 3.53
C LEU A 330 -9.42 4.57 3.74
N GLU A 331 -9.05 5.39 4.73
CA GLU A 331 -9.66 6.71 4.94
C GLU A 331 -9.51 7.62 3.71
N ASP A 332 -8.31 7.70 3.12
CA ASP A 332 -8.05 8.47 1.89
C ASP A 332 -8.93 8.00 0.73
N LEU A 333 -9.19 6.69 0.63
CA LEU A 333 -10.09 6.11 -0.37
C LEU A 333 -11.55 6.49 -0.11
N GLU A 334 -12.02 6.39 1.14
CA GLU A 334 -13.39 6.77 1.52
C GLU A 334 -13.65 8.26 1.26
N GLU A 335 -12.71 9.14 1.67
CA GLU A 335 -12.74 10.58 1.40
C GLU A 335 -12.79 10.87 -0.12
N TYR A 336 -11.98 10.16 -0.91
CA TYR A 336 -11.99 10.29 -2.37
C TYR A 336 -13.35 9.93 -2.96
N ILE A 337 -13.96 8.82 -2.52
CA ILE A 337 -15.25 8.34 -3.03
C ILE A 337 -16.35 9.35 -2.69
N VAL A 338 -16.39 9.87 -1.46
CA VAL A 338 -17.37 10.88 -1.03
C VAL A 338 -17.26 12.13 -1.90
N ARG A 339 -16.05 12.69 -2.04
CA ARG A 339 -15.83 13.86 -2.89
C ARG A 339 -16.27 13.63 -4.34
N LYS A 340 -15.98 12.46 -4.91
CA LYS A 340 -16.39 12.14 -6.29
C LYS A 340 -17.89 12.05 -6.45
N LYS A 341 -18.60 11.53 -5.45
CA LYS A 341 -20.07 11.51 -5.46
C LYS A 341 -20.66 12.91 -5.39
N GLU A 342 -20.10 13.79 -4.56
CA GLU A 342 -20.53 15.19 -4.46
C GLU A 342 -20.31 15.92 -5.80
N GLU A 343 -19.13 15.78 -6.41
CA GLU A 343 -18.84 16.34 -7.74
C GLU A 343 -19.85 15.85 -8.80
N GLN A 344 -20.17 14.55 -8.82
CA GLN A 344 -21.18 13.99 -9.73
C GLN A 344 -22.58 14.52 -9.43
N ALA A 345 -22.98 14.63 -8.17
CA ALA A 345 -24.30 15.14 -7.79
C ALA A 345 -24.47 16.61 -8.19
N THR A 346 -23.46 17.45 -7.95
CA THR A 346 -23.47 18.85 -8.37
C THR A 346 -23.54 18.98 -9.88
N ALA A 347 -22.75 18.20 -10.62
CA ALA A 347 -22.79 18.20 -12.08
C ALA A 347 -24.16 17.73 -12.62
N MET A 348 -24.78 16.73 -12.00
CA MET A 348 -26.11 16.25 -12.35
C MET A 348 -27.16 17.35 -12.15
N GLN A 349 -27.12 18.07 -11.03
CA GLN A 349 -28.03 19.19 -10.75
C GLN A 349 -27.87 20.33 -11.76
N LEU A 350 -26.64 20.65 -12.17
CA LEU A 350 -26.39 21.65 -13.22
C LEU A 350 -26.99 21.22 -14.57
N ILE A 351 -26.87 19.93 -14.92
CA ILE A 351 -27.47 19.40 -16.16
C ILE A 351 -29.00 19.45 -16.11
N GLU A 352 -29.61 19.14 -14.97
CA GLU A 352 -31.07 19.14 -14.81
C GLU A 352 -31.69 20.54 -14.80
N THR A 353 -30.93 21.55 -14.37
CA THR A 353 -31.38 22.95 -14.32
C THR A 353 -31.00 23.76 -15.56
N ALA A 354 -30.27 23.15 -16.50
CA ALA A 354 -29.81 23.81 -17.71
C ALA A 354 -30.97 24.02 -18.72
N GLU A 355 -31.45 25.27 -18.82
CA GLU A 355 -32.52 25.64 -19.77
C GLU A 355 -32.09 25.56 -21.24
N ASN A 356 -30.77 25.56 -21.50
CA ASN A 356 -30.19 25.52 -22.84
C ASN A 356 -30.01 24.10 -23.39
N LEU A 357 -30.40 23.05 -22.65
CA LEU A 357 -30.28 21.66 -23.07
C LEU A 357 -31.65 21.07 -23.37
N ASN A 358 -31.76 20.37 -24.51
CA ASN A 358 -32.91 19.50 -24.73
C ASN A 358 -32.77 18.17 -23.96
N LEU A 359 -33.86 17.43 -23.81
CA LEU A 359 -33.90 16.16 -23.07
C LEU A 359 -32.82 15.15 -23.52
N ARG A 360 -32.55 15.05 -24.83
CA ARG A 360 -31.53 14.12 -25.35
C ARG A 360 -30.12 14.59 -25.02
N GLN A 361 -29.84 15.89 -25.14
CA GLN A 361 -28.55 16.47 -24.80
C GLN A 361 -28.26 16.37 -23.30
N ALA A 362 -29.27 16.61 -22.47
CA ALA A 362 -29.18 16.39 -21.03
C ALA A 362 -28.86 14.91 -20.74
N ASP A 363 -29.58 13.97 -21.35
CA ASP A 363 -29.33 12.53 -21.14
C ASP A 363 -27.95 12.07 -21.66
N ILE A 364 -27.48 12.62 -22.79
CA ILE A 364 -26.11 12.42 -23.29
C ILE A 364 -25.09 12.91 -22.25
N LEU A 365 -25.27 14.10 -21.68
CA LEU A 365 -24.38 14.62 -20.63
C LEU A 365 -24.44 13.79 -19.35
N LYS A 366 -25.62 13.32 -18.93
CA LYS A 366 -25.76 12.42 -17.77
C LYS A 366 -24.97 11.14 -17.98
N THR A 367 -25.13 10.51 -19.15
CA THR A 367 -24.32 9.35 -19.55
C THR A 367 -22.83 9.65 -19.53
N LEU A 368 -22.43 10.80 -20.09
CA LEU A 368 -21.03 11.18 -20.17
C LEU A 368 -20.47 11.51 -18.78
N LEU A 369 -21.26 12.03 -17.86
CA LEU A 369 -20.88 12.33 -16.48
C LEU A 369 -20.71 11.06 -15.63
N GLU A 370 -21.63 10.11 -15.76
CA GLU A 370 -21.55 8.78 -15.12
C GLU A 370 -20.30 7.98 -15.56
N GLU A 371 -19.83 8.27 -16.77
CA GLU A 371 -18.59 7.73 -17.34
C GLU A 371 -17.63 8.87 -17.71
N SER A 372 -17.44 9.84 -16.78
CA SER A 372 -16.73 11.13 -16.98
C SER A 372 -15.37 11.06 -17.66
N ASP A 373 -14.71 9.90 -17.65
CA ASP A 373 -13.41 9.70 -18.27
C ASP A 373 -13.33 8.72 -19.43
N ARG A 374 -14.47 8.16 -19.83
CA ARG A 374 -14.56 7.37 -21.05
C ARG A 374 -14.63 8.30 -22.26
N LEU A 375 -13.95 7.86 -23.31
CA LEU A 375 -14.06 8.44 -24.63
C LEU A 375 -15.26 7.84 -25.36
N PHE A 376 -16.18 8.70 -25.79
CA PHE A 376 -17.34 8.34 -26.60
C PHE A 376 -17.13 8.77 -28.04
N SER A 377 -17.43 7.86 -28.96
CA SER A 377 -17.51 8.15 -30.39
C SER A 377 -18.93 8.56 -30.79
N ILE A 378 -19.05 9.28 -31.90
CA ILE A 378 -20.37 9.64 -32.47
C ILE A 378 -21.18 8.37 -32.77
N ALA A 379 -20.53 7.29 -33.22
CA ALA A 379 -21.20 6.02 -33.52
C ALA A 379 -21.85 5.37 -32.28
N GLU A 380 -21.23 5.48 -31.10
CA GLU A 380 -21.82 5.00 -29.85
C GLU A 380 -23.05 5.81 -29.46
N ILE A 381 -23.00 7.14 -29.63
CA ILE A 381 -24.15 8.02 -29.37
C ILE A 381 -25.29 7.71 -30.34
N MET A 382 -25.00 7.49 -31.62
CA MET A 382 -26.01 7.07 -32.60
C MET A 382 -26.69 5.77 -32.17
N GLY A 383 -25.91 4.76 -31.78
CA GLY A 383 -26.43 3.46 -31.37
C GLY A 383 -27.26 3.54 -30.09
N LYS A 384 -26.79 4.30 -29.09
CA LYS A 384 -27.48 4.45 -27.80
C LYS A 384 -28.79 5.23 -27.91
N TYR A 385 -28.80 6.32 -28.69
CA TYR A 385 -29.93 7.23 -28.80
C TYR A 385 -30.80 7.02 -30.04
N ASN A 386 -30.43 6.06 -30.89
CA ASN A 386 -31.10 5.74 -32.15
C ASN A 386 -31.31 6.98 -33.05
N VAL A 387 -30.25 7.74 -33.28
CA VAL A 387 -30.25 8.97 -34.10
C VAL A 387 -29.30 8.86 -35.29
N ALA A 388 -29.57 9.66 -36.33
CA ALA A 388 -28.67 9.78 -37.48
C ALA A 388 -27.32 10.40 -37.09
N TYR A 389 -26.29 10.13 -37.89
CA TYR A 389 -24.92 10.60 -37.65
C TYR A 389 -24.84 12.13 -37.48
N ASP A 390 -25.50 12.88 -38.37
CA ASP A 390 -25.48 14.35 -38.32
C ASP A 390 -26.14 14.90 -37.05
N THR A 391 -27.19 14.25 -36.55
CA THR A 391 -27.84 14.61 -35.29
C THR A 391 -26.92 14.37 -34.11
N ALA A 392 -26.34 13.17 -33.99
CA ALA A 392 -25.38 12.86 -32.93
C ALA A 392 -24.16 13.80 -32.97
N ARG A 393 -23.62 14.06 -34.17
CA ARG A 393 -22.51 15.00 -34.35
C ARG A 393 -22.87 16.41 -33.86
N ARG A 394 -24.03 16.94 -34.22
CA ARG A 394 -24.49 18.27 -33.79
C ARG A 394 -24.67 18.34 -32.27
N ASP A 395 -25.29 17.32 -31.66
CA ASP A 395 -25.45 17.28 -30.20
C ASP A 395 -24.08 17.29 -29.50
N MET A 396 -23.12 16.48 -29.95
CA MET A 396 -21.76 16.46 -29.38
C MET A 396 -20.99 17.76 -29.62
N GLN A 397 -21.15 18.41 -30.78
CA GLN A 397 -20.53 19.71 -31.03
C GLN A 397 -21.12 20.79 -30.14
N TYR A 398 -22.44 20.84 -30.03
CA TYR A 398 -23.12 21.83 -29.19
C TYR A 398 -22.74 21.70 -27.72
N LEU A 399 -22.73 20.46 -27.19
CA LEU A 399 -22.27 20.20 -25.83
C LEU A 399 -20.79 20.59 -25.61
N SER A 400 -19.96 20.48 -26.65
CA SER A 400 -18.56 20.90 -26.59
C SER A 400 -18.39 22.42 -26.65
N GLU A 401 -19.19 23.10 -27.47
CA GLU A 401 -19.26 24.57 -27.54
C GLU A 401 -19.70 25.19 -26.21
N LEU A 402 -20.62 24.51 -25.50
CA LEU A 402 -21.05 24.89 -24.15
C LEU A 402 -20.02 24.54 -23.05
N GLY A 403 -18.89 23.93 -23.41
CA GLY A 403 -17.81 23.60 -22.47
C GLY A 403 -18.04 22.35 -21.61
N TYR A 404 -19.21 21.69 -21.72
CA TYR A 404 -19.53 20.50 -20.92
C TYR A 404 -18.67 19.29 -21.27
N ILE A 405 -18.26 19.18 -22.53
CA ILE A 405 -17.46 18.06 -23.04
C ILE A 405 -16.28 18.56 -23.88
N GLU A 406 -15.15 17.86 -23.81
CA GLU A 406 -13.98 18.13 -24.63
C GLU A 406 -13.88 17.16 -25.80
N GLN A 407 -13.35 17.64 -26.91
CA GLN A 407 -13.07 16.84 -28.09
C GLN A 407 -11.60 16.40 -28.11
N ILE A 408 -11.38 15.09 -28.16
CA ILE A 408 -10.04 14.48 -28.16
C ILE A 408 -9.83 13.70 -29.46
N LYS A 409 -8.71 13.97 -30.13
CA LYS A 409 -8.30 13.19 -31.31
C LYS A 409 -7.50 11.97 -30.88
N VAL A 410 -8.03 10.77 -31.10
CA VAL A 410 -7.34 9.50 -30.82
C VAL A 410 -7.06 8.79 -32.14
N ARG A 411 -5.77 8.72 -32.52
CA ARG A 411 -5.33 8.25 -33.85
C ARG A 411 -6.03 9.08 -34.95
N ASN A 412 -6.90 8.44 -35.74
CA ASN A 412 -7.66 9.06 -36.82
C ASN A 412 -9.17 9.22 -36.49
N LYS A 413 -9.57 9.07 -35.22
CA LYS A 413 -10.97 9.22 -34.79
C LYS A 413 -11.14 10.41 -33.85
N LEU A 414 -12.21 11.17 -34.04
CA LEU A 414 -12.71 12.13 -33.05
C LEU A 414 -13.45 11.36 -31.96
N MET A 415 -13.10 11.66 -30.72
CA MET A 415 -13.77 11.13 -29.52
C MET A 415 -14.10 12.29 -28.59
N TYR A 416 -15.03 12.08 -27.67
CA TYR A 416 -15.49 13.09 -26.72
C TYR A 416 -15.47 12.55 -25.30
N ARG A 417 -15.26 13.43 -24.32
CA ARG A 417 -15.28 13.10 -22.88
C ARG A 417 -15.88 14.27 -22.10
N TYR A 418 -16.52 14.00 -20.97
CA TYR A 418 -16.93 15.04 -20.02
C TYR A 418 -15.74 15.86 -19.51
N SER A 419 -15.80 17.18 -19.63
CA SER A 419 -14.74 18.11 -19.19
C SER A 419 -15.11 18.91 -17.94
N GLY A 420 -16.34 18.81 -17.45
CA GLY A 420 -16.88 19.67 -16.39
C GLY A 420 -17.66 20.87 -16.94
N VAL A 421 -18.41 21.55 -16.09
CA VAL A 421 -19.06 22.82 -16.45
C VAL A 421 -18.02 23.93 -16.29
N THR A 422 -17.48 24.46 -17.39
CA THR A 422 -16.81 25.76 -17.35
C THR A 422 -17.90 26.82 -17.23
N GLY A 423 -18.04 27.41 -16.04
CA GLY A 423 -18.93 28.54 -15.81
C GLY A 423 -18.57 29.76 -16.65
#